data_AF-A0A1M7MXN1-F1
#
_entry.id   AF-A0A1M7MXN1-F1
#
_cell.length_a   1.000
_cell.length_b   1.000
_cell.length_c   1.000
_cell.angle_alpha   90.00
_cell.angle_beta   90.00
_cell.angle_gamma   90.00
#
_symmetry.space_group_name_H-M   'P 1'
#
loop_
_entity.id
_entity.type
_entity.pdbx_description
1 polymer ?
#
loop_
_entity_poly.entity_id
_entity_poly.type
_entity_poly.pdbx_seq_one_letter_code
_entity_poly.pdbx_strand_id
1 'polypeptide(L)'
;MFRLLKASEIDVRIAMVKESGVSLLLYKDARCDMNILDETVGEMNWIRSHTRENANCIVSIWDKDKGVWVSKEDTGTESFTEKEKGLASDSFKRACFNWGIGRELYTAPFIWINKDKCTINVSEYQGKKKYTCSDSFYVSQIFYDSERNIEKLAINNTKTRKNVFVYPSK
;
A
#
# COMPACT_ATOMS: atom_id res chain seq x y z
N MET A 1 20.07 3.69 -2.08
CA MET A 1 19.00 2.79 -1.58
C MET A 1 17.82 3.65 -1.16
N PHE A 2 16.59 3.26 -1.48
CA PHE A 2 15.40 4.05 -1.13
C PHE A 2 15.09 3.99 0.38
N ARG A 3 14.60 5.12 0.92
CA ARG A 3 14.13 5.18 2.31
C ARG A 3 12.88 4.30 2.53
N LEU A 4 12.55 4.08 3.80
CA LEU A 4 11.33 3.41 4.21
C LEU A 4 10.14 4.38 4.20
N LEU A 5 8.93 3.84 4.10
CA LEU A 5 7.69 4.59 4.15
C LEU A 5 7.47 5.20 5.54
N LYS A 6 6.98 6.44 5.56
CA LYS A 6 6.49 7.08 6.77
C LYS A 6 5.08 6.58 7.06
N ALA A 7 4.65 6.62 8.32
CA ALA A 7 3.29 6.26 8.72
C ALA A 7 2.21 7.00 7.88
N SER A 8 2.43 8.28 7.57
CA SER A 8 1.53 9.11 6.77
C SER A 8 1.46 8.76 5.28
N GLU A 9 2.40 7.95 4.79
CA GLU A 9 2.48 7.53 3.39
C GLU A 9 1.85 6.14 3.17
N ILE A 10 1.32 5.54 4.24
CA ILE A 10 0.72 4.21 4.22
C ILE A 10 -0.80 4.33 4.34
N ASP A 11 -1.47 3.93 3.27
CA ASP A 11 -2.91 3.75 3.22
C ASP A 11 -3.31 2.45 3.90
N VAL A 12 -4.42 2.48 4.63
CA VAL A 12 -5.01 1.29 5.26
C VAL A 12 -6.32 0.94 4.58
N ARG A 13 -6.38 -0.23 3.96
CA ARG A 13 -7.58 -0.71 3.25
C ARG A 13 -8.23 -1.87 3.98
N ILE A 14 -9.56 -1.88 4.00
CA ILE A 14 -10.33 -3.04 4.46
C ILE A 14 -10.27 -4.11 3.38
N ALA A 15 -9.76 -5.28 3.74
CA ALA A 15 -9.65 -6.43 2.83
C ALA A 15 -10.84 -7.37 2.96
N MET A 16 -11.29 -7.62 4.18
CA MET A 16 -12.43 -8.48 4.46
C MET A 16 -13.25 -7.91 5.61
N VAL A 17 -14.57 -8.06 5.53
CA VAL A 17 -15.50 -7.76 6.61
C VAL A 17 -16.22 -9.05 6.99
N LYS A 18 -16.20 -9.38 8.28
CA LYS A 18 -16.98 -10.48 8.89
C LYS A 18 -17.84 -9.91 10.01
N GLU A 19 -18.76 -10.72 10.55
CA GLU A 19 -19.50 -10.35 11.75
C GLU A 19 -18.60 -10.07 12.97
N SER A 20 -17.48 -10.76 13.06
CA SER A 20 -16.55 -10.67 14.20
C SER A 20 -15.56 -9.51 14.11
N GLY A 21 -15.41 -8.87 12.94
CA GLY A 21 -14.35 -7.89 12.73
C GLY A 21 -14.02 -7.64 11.26
N VAL A 22 -12.93 -6.90 11.05
CA VAL A 22 -12.38 -6.63 9.72
C VAL A 22 -10.89 -6.98 9.65
N SER A 23 -10.43 -7.47 8.51
CA SER A 23 -9.01 -7.53 8.21
C SER A 23 -8.58 -6.30 7.42
N LEU A 24 -7.39 -5.80 7.72
CA LEU A 24 -6.81 -4.63 7.06
C LEU A 24 -5.56 -5.02 6.28
N LEU A 25 -5.27 -4.27 5.23
CA LEU A 25 -4.06 -4.35 4.42
C LEU A 25 -3.41 -2.97 4.34
N LEU A 26 -2.07 -2.96 4.34
CA LEU A 26 -1.28 -1.75 4.16
C LEU A 26 -0.92 -1.59 2.69
N TYR A 27 -1.10 -0.37 2.18
CA TYR A 27 -0.80 0.01 0.81
C TYR A 27 -0.05 1.34 0.78
N LYS A 28 0.55 1.64 -0.36
CA LYS A 28 0.93 3.00 -0.74
C LYS A 28 0.19 3.40 -2.00
N ASP A 29 0.01 4.70 -2.20
CA ASP A 29 -0.43 5.25 -3.46
C ASP A 29 0.75 5.45 -4.42
N ALA A 30 0.45 5.79 -5.68
CA ALA A 30 1.47 6.06 -6.69
C ALA A 30 2.23 7.37 -6.44
N ARG A 31 1.68 8.31 -5.67
CA ARG A 31 2.32 9.60 -5.40
C ARG A 31 3.47 9.43 -4.41
N CYS A 32 3.32 8.51 -3.46
CA CYS A 32 4.37 8.07 -2.57
C CYS A 32 5.60 7.57 -3.33
N ASP A 33 5.40 6.74 -4.36
CA ASP A 33 6.48 6.30 -5.24
C ASP A 33 7.16 7.45 -5.98
N MET A 34 6.38 8.37 -6.55
CA MET A 34 6.90 9.54 -7.25
C MET A 34 7.74 10.42 -6.32
N ASN A 35 7.21 10.74 -5.13
CA ASN A 35 7.92 11.54 -4.14
C ASN A 35 9.24 10.87 -3.72
N ILE A 36 9.23 9.57 -3.48
CA ILE A 36 10.44 8.84 -3.08
C ILE A 36 11.47 8.79 -4.22
N LEU A 37 11.03 8.67 -5.47
CA LEU A 37 11.90 8.76 -6.65
C LEU A 37 12.52 10.16 -6.75
N ASP A 38 11.70 11.21 -6.69
CA ASP A 38 12.15 12.61 -6.75
C ASP A 38 13.15 12.93 -5.63
N GLU A 39 12.84 12.53 -4.40
CA GLU A 39 13.70 12.73 -3.23
C GLU A 39 15.03 11.97 -3.33
N THR A 40 15.05 10.76 -3.90
CA THR A 40 16.21 9.86 -3.86
C THR A 40 17.12 10.00 -5.07
N VAL A 41 16.55 10.09 -6.27
CA VAL A 41 17.32 10.14 -7.52
C VAL A 41 17.21 11.50 -8.21
N GLY A 42 16.22 12.33 -7.88
CA GLY A 42 15.95 13.62 -8.52
C GLY A 42 14.92 13.49 -9.63
N GLU A 43 14.05 14.49 -9.76
CA GLU A 43 12.89 14.52 -10.68
C GLU A 43 13.23 14.25 -12.15
N MET A 44 14.45 14.62 -12.58
CA MET A 44 14.92 14.42 -13.96
C MET A 44 15.68 13.11 -14.19
N ASN A 45 15.89 12.29 -13.14
CA ASN A 45 16.72 11.08 -13.20
C ASN A 45 15.92 9.79 -13.09
N TRP A 46 14.61 9.85 -13.32
CA TRP A 46 13.76 8.68 -13.50
C TRP A 46 12.75 8.89 -14.62
N ILE A 47 12.33 7.80 -15.26
CA ILE A 47 11.35 7.78 -16.35
C ILE A 47 10.28 6.74 -16.04
N ARG A 48 9.03 7.08 -16.33
CA ARG A 48 7.90 6.15 -16.32
C ARG A 48 7.34 6.00 -17.72
N SER A 49 7.32 4.75 -18.20
CA SER A 49 6.76 4.39 -19.51
C SER A 49 5.72 3.29 -19.36
N HIS A 50 4.64 3.35 -20.15
CA HIS A 50 3.59 2.32 -20.17
C HIS A 50 3.53 1.66 -21.53
N THR A 51 3.47 0.33 -21.54
CA THR A 51 3.24 -0.44 -22.77
C THR A 51 1.78 -0.86 -22.83
N ARG A 52 1.10 -0.57 -23.96
CA ARG A 52 -0.32 -0.89 -24.12
C ARG A 52 -0.57 -2.38 -24.43
N GLU A 53 0.44 -3.07 -24.94
CA GLU A 53 0.31 -4.47 -25.37
C GLU A 53 0.17 -5.43 -24.18
N ASN A 54 0.91 -5.18 -23.09
CA ASN A 54 0.91 -6.05 -21.89
C ASN A 54 0.46 -5.33 -20.61
N ALA A 55 0.00 -4.08 -20.72
CA ALA A 55 -0.35 -3.22 -19.59
C ALA A 55 0.77 -3.08 -18.53
N ASN A 56 2.01 -3.19 -18.96
CA ASN A 56 3.16 -3.11 -18.08
C ASN A 56 3.58 -1.66 -17.88
N CYS A 57 4.13 -1.39 -16.70
CA CYS A 57 4.84 -0.16 -16.42
C CYS A 57 6.34 -0.44 -16.33
N ILE A 58 7.13 0.37 -17.01
CA ILE A 58 8.58 0.37 -16.94
C ILE A 58 9.00 1.62 -16.15
N VAL A 59 9.80 1.41 -15.11
CA VAL A 59 10.43 2.49 -14.35
C VAL A 59 11.93 2.40 -14.57
N SER A 60 12.48 3.44 -15.18
CA SER A 60 13.91 3.55 -15.49
C SER A 60 14.56 4.59 -14.59
N ILE A 61 15.77 4.32 -14.11
CA ILE A 61 16.58 5.23 -13.30
C ILE A 61 17.92 5.42 -13.99
N TRP A 62 18.40 6.67 -14.04
CA TRP A 62 19.69 7.00 -14.64
C TRP A 62 20.84 6.57 -13.72
N ASP A 63 21.68 5.66 -14.21
CA ASP A 63 22.94 5.28 -13.57
C ASP A 63 24.03 6.24 -14.06
N LYS A 64 24.39 7.23 -13.24
CA LYS A 64 25.39 8.25 -13.60
C LYS A 64 26.78 7.67 -13.83
N ASP A 65 27.15 6.61 -13.11
CA ASP A 65 28.48 6.00 -13.18
C ASP A 65 28.64 5.21 -14.48
N LYS A 66 27.57 4.54 -14.92
CA LYS A 66 27.54 3.79 -16.17
C LYS A 66 27.09 4.60 -17.39
N GLY A 67 26.46 5.75 -17.18
CA GLY A 67 25.91 6.57 -18.26
C GLY A 67 24.76 5.89 -19.02
N VAL A 68 23.94 5.09 -18.33
CA VAL A 68 22.83 4.33 -18.94
C VAL A 68 21.55 4.40 -18.10
N TRP A 69 20.41 4.23 -18.76
CA TRP A 69 19.14 3.99 -18.08
C TRP A 69 19.02 2.51 -17.71
N VAL A 70 18.86 2.23 -16.42
CA VAL A 70 18.54 0.88 -15.95
C VAL A 70 17.04 0.82 -15.73
N SER A 71 16.38 -0.21 -16.26
CA SER A 71 14.92 -0.34 -16.28
C SER A 71 14.44 -1.56 -15.51
N LYS A 72 13.32 -1.41 -14.80
CA LYS A 72 12.57 -2.53 -14.23
C LYS A 72 11.11 -2.41 -14.64
N GLU A 73 10.52 -3.55 -14.96
CA GLU A 73 9.16 -3.66 -15.46
C GLU A 73 8.31 -4.51 -14.52
N ASP A 74 7.03 -4.20 -14.41
CA ASP A 74 6.03 -5.09 -13.80
C ASP A 74 4.65 -4.85 -14.42
N THR A 75 3.76 -5.83 -14.25
CA THR A 75 2.37 -5.77 -14.71
C THR A 75 1.45 -5.45 -13.53
N GLY A 76 0.29 -4.84 -13.81
CA GLY A 76 -0.70 -4.48 -12.80
C GLY A 76 -1.92 -5.40 -12.84
N THR A 77 -2.82 -5.24 -11.88
CA THR A 77 -4.18 -5.81 -11.96
C THR A 77 -5.23 -4.72 -12.16
N GLU A 78 -6.23 -4.98 -13.00
CA GLU A 78 -7.34 -4.04 -13.19
C GLU A 78 -8.13 -3.80 -11.89
N SER A 79 -8.56 -2.56 -11.68
CA SER A 79 -9.54 -2.24 -10.63
C SER A 79 -10.97 -2.52 -11.10
N PHE A 80 -11.89 -2.73 -10.15
CA PHE A 80 -13.32 -2.87 -10.45
C PHE A 80 -13.98 -1.57 -10.96
N THR A 81 -13.38 -0.41 -10.66
CA THR A 81 -13.82 0.92 -11.09
C THR A 81 -12.67 1.63 -11.80
N GLU A 82 -12.88 2.20 -12.99
CA GLU A 82 -11.82 2.84 -13.80
C GLU A 82 -10.65 1.89 -14.13
N LYS A 83 -10.97 0.73 -14.71
CA LYS A 83 -10.05 -0.40 -14.99
C LYS A 83 -8.68 0.03 -15.50
N GLU A 84 -8.62 0.85 -16.55
CA GLU A 84 -7.37 1.29 -17.18
C GLU A 84 -6.49 2.13 -16.24
N LYS A 85 -7.11 3.04 -15.46
CA LYS A 85 -6.37 3.89 -14.51
C LYS A 85 -5.88 3.09 -13.31
N GLY A 86 -6.68 2.14 -12.84
CA GLY A 86 -6.29 1.21 -11.79
C GLY A 86 -5.09 0.36 -12.20
N LEU A 87 -5.16 -0.20 -13.41
CA LEU A 87 -4.11 -1.02 -14.00
C LEU A 87 -2.79 -0.27 -14.13
N ALA A 88 -2.80 0.94 -14.72
CA ALA A 88 -1.61 1.76 -14.89
C ALA A 88 -0.98 2.23 -13.56
N SER A 89 -1.80 2.42 -12.53
CA SER A 89 -1.32 2.80 -11.20
C SER A 89 -0.73 1.61 -10.46
N ASP A 90 -1.37 0.44 -10.55
CA ASP A 90 -0.90 -0.78 -9.91
C ASP A 90 0.42 -1.27 -10.53
N SER A 91 0.51 -1.31 -11.86
CA SER A 91 1.75 -1.68 -12.57
C SER A 91 2.92 -0.76 -12.21
N PHE A 92 2.67 0.55 -12.07
CA PHE A 92 3.71 1.50 -11.65
C PHE A 92 4.20 1.24 -10.22
N LYS A 93 3.29 1.06 -9.26
CA LYS A 93 3.66 0.74 -7.88
C LYS A 93 4.47 -0.55 -7.80
N ARG A 94 4.14 -1.53 -8.65
CA ARG A 94 4.83 -2.82 -8.75
C ARG A 94 6.22 -2.72 -9.37
N ALA A 95 6.38 -1.97 -10.45
CA ALA A 95 7.69 -1.63 -10.99
C ALA A 95 8.58 -0.91 -9.96
N CYS A 96 8.00 -0.03 -9.13
CA CYS A 96 8.71 0.63 -8.02
C CYS A 96 9.07 -0.35 -6.88
N PHE A 97 8.26 -1.38 -6.60
CA PHE A 97 8.65 -2.45 -5.67
C PHE A 97 9.89 -3.19 -6.17
N ASN A 98 10.04 -3.39 -7.48
CA ASN A 98 11.24 -4.01 -8.05
C ASN A 98 12.50 -3.14 -7.81
N TRP A 99 12.35 -1.83 -7.64
CA TRP A 99 13.40 -0.90 -7.22
C TRP A 99 13.67 -0.87 -5.71
N GLY A 100 12.76 -1.40 -4.89
CA GLY A 100 12.91 -1.46 -3.44
C GLY A 100 11.96 -0.54 -2.66
N ILE A 101 11.11 0.23 -3.34
CA ILE A 101 10.23 1.20 -2.70
C ILE A 101 9.02 0.49 -2.10
N GLY A 102 8.84 0.54 -0.77
CA GLY A 102 7.70 -0.03 -0.06
C GLY A 102 7.72 -1.55 0.11
N ARG A 103 8.86 -2.22 -0.08
CA ARG A 103 8.99 -3.68 0.12
C ARG A 103 8.66 -4.11 1.56
N GLU A 104 8.90 -3.23 2.52
CA GLU A 104 8.55 -3.41 3.93
C GLU A 104 7.05 -3.70 4.13
N LEU A 105 6.16 -3.27 3.23
CA LEU A 105 4.72 -3.55 3.34
C LEU A 105 4.40 -5.04 3.25
N TYR A 106 5.26 -5.84 2.59
CA TYR A 106 5.11 -7.30 2.51
C TYR A 106 5.48 -8.02 3.82
N THR A 107 6.10 -7.31 4.75
CA THR A 107 6.45 -7.82 6.08
C THR A 107 5.37 -7.51 7.13
N ALA A 108 4.26 -6.89 6.70
CA ALA A 108 3.18 -6.52 7.59
C ALA A 108 2.56 -7.75 8.27
N PRO A 109 2.26 -7.67 9.58
CA PRO A 109 1.57 -8.75 10.28
C PRO A 109 0.13 -8.89 9.77
N PHE A 110 -0.53 -9.99 10.14
CA PHE A 110 -1.97 -10.08 9.93
C PHE A 110 -2.70 -9.08 10.84
N ILE A 111 -3.37 -8.09 10.23
CA ILE A 111 -4.06 -7.03 10.96
C ILE A 111 -5.54 -7.36 11.06
N TRP A 112 -6.00 -7.71 12.26
CA TRP A 112 -7.40 -7.97 12.57
C TRP A 112 -7.95 -6.95 13.57
N ILE A 113 -9.07 -6.31 13.22
CA ILE A 113 -9.80 -5.39 14.09
C ILE A 113 -11.10 -6.03 14.52
N ASN A 114 -11.26 -6.27 15.82
CA ASN A 114 -12.49 -6.85 16.36
C ASN A 114 -13.68 -5.88 16.24
N LYS A 115 -14.90 -6.45 16.19
CA LYS A 115 -16.16 -5.71 16.07
C LYS A 115 -16.41 -4.65 17.16
N ASP A 116 -15.80 -4.78 18.34
CA ASP A 116 -15.90 -3.77 19.41
C ASP A 116 -15.07 -2.50 19.11
N LYS A 117 -14.21 -2.55 18.09
CA LYS A 117 -13.31 -1.46 17.68
C LYS A 117 -13.61 -0.89 16.30
N CYS A 118 -14.64 -1.39 15.62
CA CYS A 118 -15.07 -0.92 14.31
C CYS A 118 -16.59 -1.02 14.12
N THR A 119 -17.13 -0.15 13.26
CA THR A 119 -18.56 -0.12 12.95
C THR A 119 -18.88 -1.11 11.84
N ILE A 120 -19.43 -2.26 12.21
CA ILE A 120 -19.88 -3.28 11.25
C ILE A 120 -21.37 -3.16 11.04
N ASN A 121 -21.77 -2.91 9.79
CA ASN A 121 -23.16 -2.88 9.35
C ASN A 121 -23.52 -4.22 8.71
N VAL A 122 -24.74 -4.67 8.95
CA VAL A 122 -25.31 -5.85 8.31
C VAL A 122 -26.44 -5.41 7.38
N SER A 123 -26.40 -5.91 6.15
CA SER A 123 -27.53 -5.85 5.23
C SER A 123 -27.89 -7.25 4.75
N GLU A 124 -29.14 -7.43 4.33
CA GLU A 124 -29.61 -8.69 3.82
C GLU A 124 -29.97 -8.53 2.34
N TYR A 125 -29.46 -9.43 1.51
CA TYR A 125 -29.78 -9.48 0.08
C TYR A 125 -30.02 -10.93 -0.32
N GLN A 126 -31.23 -11.23 -0.82
CA GLN A 126 -31.64 -12.59 -1.22
C GLN A 126 -31.39 -13.65 -0.12
N GLY A 127 -31.72 -13.33 1.14
CA GLY A 127 -31.54 -14.24 2.28
C GLY A 127 -30.08 -14.44 2.73
N LYS A 128 -29.12 -13.75 2.11
CA LYS A 128 -27.70 -13.78 2.50
C LYS A 128 -27.34 -12.50 3.26
N LYS A 129 -26.77 -12.67 4.45
CA LYS A 129 -26.18 -11.57 5.22
C LYS A 129 -24.92 -11.07 4.52
N LYS A 130 -24.86 -9.76 4.29
CA LYS A 130 -23.70 -9.03 3.80
C LYS A 130 -23.21 -8.10 4.90
N TYR A 131 -21.94 -8.21 5.25
CA TYR A 131 -21.31 -7.36 6.24
C TYR A 131 -20.49 -6.28 5.54
N THR A 132 -20.63 -5.03 5.99
CA THR A 132 -19.84 -3.89 5.51
C THR A 132 -19.28 -3.12 6.70
N CYS A 133 -18.17 -2.42 6.49
CA CYS A 133 -17.58 -1.54 7.51
C CYS A 133 -17.47 -0.14 6.90
N SER A 134 -18.01 0.85 7.61
CA SER A 134 -18.02 2.25 7.18
C SER A 134 -16.88 3.08 7.79
N ASP A 135 -16.08 2.49 8.66
CA ASP A 135 -14.95 3.16 9.27
C ASP A 135 -13.75 3.20 8.32
N SER A 136 -12.89 4.20 8.54
CA SER A 136 -11.57 4.27 7.94
C SER A 136 -10.49 4.21 9.02
N PHE A 137 -9.29 3.82 8.61
CA PHE A 137 -8.15 3.58 9.49
C PHE A 137 -6.91 4.27 8.95
N TYR A 138 -5.95 4.56 9.82
CA TYR A 138 -4.65 5.10 9.43
C TYR A 138 -3.55 4.53 10.32
N VAL A 139 -2.35 4.41 9.74
CA VAL A 139 -1.15 4.05 10.51
C VAL A 139 -0.77 5.25 11.37
N SER A 140 -0.83 5.09 12.68
CA SER A 140 -0.45 6.15 13.62
C SER A 140 1.04 6.12 13.94
N GLN A 141 1.64 4.92 13.99
CA GLN A 141 3.08 4.73 14.19
C GLN A 141 3.55 3.48 13.46
N ILE A 142 4.78 3.54 12.95
CA ILE A 142 5.46 2.40 12.34
C ILE A 142 6.97 2.49 12.62
N PHE A 143 7.58 1.36 12.92
CA PHE A 143 9.02 1.22 13.11
C PHE A 143 9.51 -0.02 12.39
N TYR A 144 10.78 0.00 11.99
CA TYR A 144 11.40 -1.04 11.19
C TYR A 144 12.67 -1.54 11.86
N ASP A 145 12.99 -2.81 11.67
CA ASP A 145 14.24 -3.42 12.14
C ASP A 145 15.41 -3.12 11.17
N SER A 146 16.59 -3.65 11.47
CA SER A 146 17.79 -3.51 10.63
C SER A 146 17.66 -4.20 9.26
N GLU A 147 16.77 -5.17 9.14
CA GLU A 147 16.47 -5.90 7.90
C GLU A 147 15.34 -5.23 7.09
N ARG A 148 14.80 -4.10 7.57
CA ARG A 148 13.71 -3.33 6.98
C ARG A 148 12.34 -4.01 7.07
N ASN A 149 12.18 -4.98 7.97
CA ASN A 149 10.87 -5.55 8.31
C ASN A 149 10.13 -4.63 9.28
N ILE A 150 8.80 -4.68 9.26
CA ILE A 150 7.95 -3.96 10.23
C ILE A 150 8.15 -4.58 11.62
N GLU A 151 8.84 -3.87 12.50
CA GLU A 151 9.09 -4.28 13.87
C GLU A 151 7.91 -3.89 14.79
N LYS A 152 7.38 -2.68 14.60
CA LYS A 152 6.27 -2.15 15.40
C LYS A 152 5.27 -1.43 14.52
N LEU A 153 3.98 -1.64 14.77
CA LEU A 153 2.89 -1.02 14.02
C LEU A 153 1.75 -0.65 14.94
N ALA A 154 1.23 0.56 14.80
CA ALA A 154 0.01 1.01 15.46
C ALA A 154 -0.96 1.57 14.44
N ILE A 155 -2.23 1.16 14.53
CA ILE A 155 -3.30 1.63 13.65
C ILE A 155 -4.42 2.21 14.50
N ASN A 156 -4.90 3.37 14.09
CA ASN A 156 -6.02 4.06 14.74
C ASN A 156 -7.23 4.07 13.81
N ASN A 157 -8.43 4.06 14.42
CA ASN A 157 -9.66 4.38 13.71
C ASN A 157 -9.73 5.90 13.50
N THR A 158 -10.00 6.33 12.28
CA THR A 158 -10.00 7.75 11.89
C THR A 158 -11.05 8.56 12.65
N LYS A 159 -12.24 7.99 12.84
CA LYS A 159 -13.37 8.69 13.48
C LYS A 159 -13.18 8.78 14.99
N THR A 160 -12.86 7.65 15.64
CA THR A 160 -12.77 7.61 17.11
C THR A 160 -11.42 8.08 17.64
N ARG A 161 -10.40 8.16 16.77
CA ARG A 161 -8.98 8.41 17.10
C ARG A 161 -8.37 7.41 18.09
N LYS A 162 -9.10 6.33 18.41
CA LYS A 162 -8.62 5.28 19.30
C LYS A 162 -7.68 4.34 18.54
N ASN A 163 -6.65 3.88 19.24
CA ASN A 163 -5.83 2.78 18.76
C ASN A 163 -6.67 1.50 18.71
N VAL A 164 -6.70 0.87 17.53
CA VAL A 164 -7.48 -0.35 17.28
C VAL A 164 -6.60 -1.59 17.09
N PHE A 165 -5.31 -1.40 16.81
CA PHE A 165 -4.34 -2.46 16.59
C PHE A 165 -2.94 -2.01 17.00
N VAL A 166 -2.21 -2.92 17.66
CA VAL A 166 -0.79 -2.77 18.02
C VAL A 166 -0.06 -4.07 17.69
N TYR A 167 1.10 -3.94 17.08
CA TYR A 167 2.05 -5.03 16.84
C TYR A 167 3.45 -4.64 17.36
N PRO A 168 4.17 -5.58 18.01
CA PRO A 168 3.66 -6.87 18.50
C PRO A 168 2.56 -6.66 19.56
N SER A 169 1.65 -7.63 19.70
CA SER A 169 0.66 -7.59 20.77
C SER A 169 1.37 -7.65 22.13
N LYS A 170 0.96 -6.81 23.07
CA LYS A 170 1.40 -6.91 24.47
C LYS A 170 0.98 -8.24 25.09
#